data_AF-A0A382BAJ3-F1
#
_entry.id   AF-A0A382BAJ3-F1
#
_cell.length_a   1.000
_cell.length_b   1.000
_cell.length_c   1.000
_cell.angle_alpha   90.00
_cell.angle_beta   90.00
_cell.angle_gamma   90.00
#
_symmetry.space_group_name_H-M   'P 1'
#
loop_
_entity.id
_entity.type
_entity.pdbx_description
1 polymer ?
#
loop_
_entity_poly.entity_id
_entity_poly.type
_entity_poly.pdbx_seq_one_letter_code
_entity_poly.pdbx_strand_id
1 'polypeptide(L)'
;MLGLATTTVQLAAHSPAWLDEGRRISAWLVEITGLPPARIQHVGSTAVSDLTAKPILDLDLGFGPTEDSNKLVATLIGAGFIDEGKGAAG
;
A
#
# COMPACT_ATOMS: atom_id res chain seq x y z
N MET A 1 5.74 0.33 -15.50
CA MET A 1 6.82 0.61 -14.52
C MET A 1 6.17 1.32 -13.33
N LEU A 2 6.50 0.92 -12.11
CA LEU A 2 5.98 1.52 -10.87
C LEU A 2 7.08 2.31 -10.16
N GLY A 3 6.66 3.24 -9.30
CA GLY A 3 7.53 4.09 -8.51
C GLY A 3 7.93 5.38 -9.23
N LEU A 4 8.13 6.42 -8.43
CA LEU A 4 8.68 7.71 -8.83
C LEU A 4 9.59 8.20 -7.70
N ALA A 5 10.59 9.02 -8.02
CA ALA A 5 11.28 9.78 -6.97
C ALA A 5 10.28 10.68 -6.25
N THR A 6 10.47 10.93 -4.95
CA THR A 6 9.51 11.64 -4.08
C THR A 6 9.17 13.05 -4.54
N THR A 7 10.06 13.70 -5.30
CA THR A 7 9.86 15.03 -5.89
C THR A 7 9.32 15.01 -7.32
N THR A 8 9.06 13.84 -7.89
CA THR A 8 8.62 13.69 -9.27
C THR A 8 7.10 13.56 -9.37
N VAL A 9 6.53 14.32 -10.30
CA VAL A 9 5.13 14.21 -10.70
C VAL A 9 5.09 13.82 -12.18
N GLN A 10 4.80 12.55 -12.45
CA GLN A 10 4.62 12.03 -13.80
C GLN A 10 3.37 11.16 -13.84
N LEU A 11 2.51 11.41 -14.82
CA LEU A 11 1.34 10.60 -15.09
C LEU A 11 1.68 9.53 -16.13
N ALA A 12 1.02 8.38 -16.01
CA ALA A 12 1.05 7.29 -16.97
C ALA A 12 -0.39 6.87 -17.29
N ALA A 13 -0.61 6.42 -18.53
CA ALA A 13 -1.85 5.75 -18.89
C ALA A 13 -2.05 4.52 -18.01
N HIS A 14 -3.30 4.15 -17.76
CA HIS A 14 -3.64 2.97 -17.00
C HIS A 14 -2.91 1.72 -17.52
N SER A 15 -2.43 0.88 -16.59
CA SER A 15 -1.77 -0.37 -16.88
C SER A 15 -2.39 -1.49 -16.04
N PRO A 16 -2.96 -2.55 -16.64
CA PRO A 16 -3.52 -3.69 -15.91
C PRO A 16 -2.54 -4.34 -14.92
N ALA A 17 -1.24 -4.26 -15.18
CA ALA A 17 -0.19 -4.75 -14.29
C ALA A 17 -0.20 -4.07 -12.90
N TRP A 18 -0.84 -2.90 -12.73
CA TRP A 18 -0.99 -2.27 -11.42
C TRP A 18 -1.92 -3.08 -10.51
N LEU A 19 -2.96 -3.70 -11.05
CA LEU A 19 -3.87 -4.57 -10.28
C LEU A 19 -3.17 -5.87 -9.89
N ASP A 20 -2.35 -6.42 -10.79
CA ASP A 20 -1.59 -7.64 -10.52
C ASP A 20 -0.52 -7.41 -9.46
N GLU A 21 0.18 -6.28 -9.54
CA GLU A 21 1.15 -5.91 -8.52
C GLU A 21 0.48 -5.56 -7.19
N GLY A 22 -0.66 -4.85 -7.20
CA GLY A 22 -1.46 -4.60 -6.01
C GLY A 22 -1.84 -5.91 -5.31
N ARG A 23 -2.31 -6.92 -6.05
CA ARG A 23 -2.58 -8.26 -5.52
C ARG A 23 -1.32 -8.92 -4.94
N ARG A 24 -0.19 -8.83 -5.64
CA ARG A 24 1.09 -9.42 -5.20
C ARG A 24 1.56 -8.81 -3.87
N ILE A 25 1.54 -7.48 -3.76
CA ILE A 25 1.94 -6.78 -2.54
C ILE A 25 0.94 -7.04 -1.41
N SER A 26 -0.37 -7.04 -1.68
CA SER A 26 -1.37 -7.38 -0.65
C SER A 26 -1.16 -8.78 -0.08
N ALA A 27 -0.89 -9.78 -0.93
CA ALA A 27 -0.60 -11.14 -0.46
C ALA A 27 0.67 -11.19 0.40
N TRP A 28 1.73 -10.49 -0.02
CA TRP A 28 2.95 -10.38 0.76
C TRP A 28 2.73 -9.68 2.11
N LEU A 29 1.91 -8.62 2.14
CA LEU A 29 1.55 -7.93 3.38
C LEU A 29 0.78 -8.84 4.34
N VAL A 30 -0.12 -9.70 3.84
CA VAL A 30 -0.78 -10.73 4.66
C VAL A 30 0.25 -11.64 5.32
N GLU A 31 1.22 -12.13 4.55
CA GLU A 31 2.26 -13.05 5.05
C GLU A 31 3.12 -12.42 6.16
N ILE A 32 3.55 -11.17 6.00
CA ILE A 32 4.46 -10.53 6.97
C ILE A 32 3.71 -9.97 8.19
N THR A 33 2.48 -9.49 8.02
CA THR A 33 1.73 -8.83 9.10
C THR A 33 0.82 -9.79 9.86
N GLY A 34 0.42 -10.91 9.25
CA GLY A 34 -0.60 -11.81 9.76
C GLY A 34 -2.03 -11.23 9.73
N LEU A 35 -2.23 -10.06 9.10
CA LEU A 35 -3.54 -9.47 8.95
C LEU A 35 -4.42 -10.33 8.01
N PRO A 36 -5.72 -10.44 8.27
CA PRO A 36 -6.64 -11.08 7.33
C PRO A 36 -6.61 -10.36 5.96
N PRO A 37 -6.67 -11.08 4.82
CA PRO A 37 -6.69 -10.46 3.50
C PRO A 37 -7.77 -9.39 3.33
N ALA A 38 -8.93 -9.55 3.98
CA ALA A 38 -10.04 -8.59 3.94
C ALA A 38 -9.71 -7.21 4.55
N ARG A 39 -8.61 -7.10 5.31
CA ARG A 39 -8.15 -5.85 5.92
C ARG A 39 -7.06 -5.15 5.10
N ILE A 40 -6.68 -5.68 3.94
CA ILE A 40 -5.68 -5.07 3.07
C ILE A 40 -6.34 -4.74 1.74
N GLN A 41 -6.40 -3.46 1.38
CA GLN A 41 -7.10 -2.98 0.19
C GLN A 41 -6.19 -2.15 -0.69
N HIS A 42 -6.16 -2.47 -1.99
CA HIS A 42 -5.55 -1.60 -3.00
C HIS A 42 -6.52 -0.46 -3.29
N VAL A 43 -6.08 0.76 -2.94
CA VAL A 43 -6.85 1.99 -3.06
C VAL A 43 -6.13 2.98 -3.97
N GLY A 44 -6.66 4.19 -4.08
CA GLY A 44 -6.07 5.24 -4.91
C GLY A 44 -6.29 5.01 -6.41
N SER A 45 -5.72 5.90 -7.22
CA SER A 45 -6.01 5.94 -8.67
C SER A 45 -5.49 4.72 -9.42
N THR A 46 -4.46 4.04 -8.93
CA THR A 46 -3.91 2.83 -9.58
C THR A 46 -4.77 1.58 -9.37
N ALA A 47 -5.76 1.64 -8.47
CA ALA A 47 -6.78 0.60 -8.28
C ALA A 47 -7.98 0.74 -9.24
N VAL A 48 -8.07 1.86 -9.98
CA VAL A 48 -9.20 2.16 -10.87
C VAL A 48 -8.81 1.90 -12.32
N SER A 49 -9.50 0.96 -12.96
CA SER A 49 -9.30 0.66 -14.38
C SER A 49 -9.51 1.90 -15.25
N ASP A 50 -8.66 2.03 -16.28
CA ASP A 50 -8.70 3.06 -17.31
C ASP A 50 -8.46 4.50 -16.82
N LEU A 51 -8.00 4.66 -15.58
CA LEU A 51 -7.64 5.95 -15.01
C LEU A 51 -6.15 6.27 -15.23
N THR A 52 -5.87 7.41 -15.86
CA THR A 52 -4.50 7.96 -15.92
C THR A 52 -4.07 8.41 -14.53
N ALA A 53 -2.93 7.94 -14.05
CA ALA A 53 -2.49 8.15 -12.68
C ALA A 53 -0.96 8.25 -12.57
N LYS A 54 -0.47 8.69 -11.39
CA LYS A 54 0.92 8.45 -11.02
C LYS A 54 1.10 6.95 -10.80
N PRO A 55 2.17 6.30 -11.30
CA PRO A 55 2.36 4.86 -11.16
C PRO A 55 2.88 4.50 -9.75
N ILE A 56 2.11 4.84 -8.71
CA ILE A 56 2.38 4.59 -7.30
C ILE A 56 1.18 3.81 -6.76
N LEU A 57 1.44 2.71 -6.05
CA LEU A 57 0.38 1.91 -5.43
C LEU A 57 0.09 2.44 -4.04
N ASP A 58 -1.19 2.63 -3.73
CA ASP A 58 -1.67 3.01 -2.41
C ASP A 58 -2.39 1.81 -1.80
N LEU A 59 -2.01 1.41 -0.58
CA LEU A 59 -2.58 0.27 0.11
C LEU A 59 -3.04 0.69 1.51
N ASP A 60 -4.29 0.42 1.82
CA ASP A 60 -4.87 0.64 3.14
C ASP A 60 -4.86 -0.66 3.94
N LEU A 61 -4.33 -0.59 5.16
CA LEU A 61 -4.27 -1.69 6.11
C LEU A 61 -5.15 -1.35 7.33
N GLY A 62 -6.26 -2.07 7.47
CA GLY A 62 -7.15 -1.94 8.60
C GLY A 62 -6.65 -2.71 9.82
N PHE A 63 -6.74 -2.09 10.99
CA PHE A 63 -6.51 -2.73 12.29
C PHE A 63 -7.67 -2.42 13.24
N GLY A 64 -7.91 -3.32 14.18
CA GLY A 64 -8.95 -3.22 15.19
C GLY A 64 -8.55 -2.32 16.36
N PRO A 65 -9.53 -1.85 17.16
CA PRO A 65 -9.29 -0.91 18.26
C PRO A 65 -8.44 -1.48 19.42
N THR A 66 -8.33 -2.80 19.52
CA THR A 66 -7.52 -3.49 20.54
C THR A 66 -6.17 -3.97 20.01
N GLU A 67 -5.88 -3.75 18.72
CA GLU A 67 -4.62 -4.15 18.10
C GLU A 67 -3.59 -3.03 18.29
N ASP A 68 -2.34 -3.43 18.54
CA ASP A 68 -1.23 -2.50 18.76
C ASP A 68 -0.64 -2.06 17.41
N SER A 69 -1.00 -0.86 16.96
CA SER A 69 -0.52 -0.30 15.71
C SER A 69 1.00 -0.14 15.67
N ASN A 70 1.67 0.05 16.80
CA ASN A 70 3.13 0.16 16.84
C ASN A 70 3.81 -1.15 16.45
N LYS A 71 3.20 -2.31 16.79
CA LYS A 71 3.70 -3.61 16.34
C LYS A 71 3.58 -3.76 14.83
N LEU A 72 2.45 -3.34 14.26
CA LEU A 72 2.25 -3.38 12.81
C LEU A 72 3.28 -2.49 12.09
N VAL A 73 3.47 -1.26 12.57
CA VAL A 73 4.49 -0.34 12.03
C VAL A 73 5.89 -0.95 12.14
N ALA A 74 6.26 -1.50 13.30
CA ALA A 74 7.56 -2.15 13.49
C ALA A 74 7.77 -3.33 12.53
N THR A 75 6.74 -4.15 12.30
CA THR A 75 6.78 -5.25 11.32
C THR A 75 7.01 -4.73 9.90
N LEU A 76 6.32 -3.67 9.49
CA LEU A 76 6.49 -3.07 8.17
C LEU A 76 7.90 -2.48 8.01
N ILE A 77 8.40 -1.76 9.00
CA ILE A 77 9.78 -1.24 8.99
C ILE A 77 10.79 -2.39 8.86
N GLY A 78 10.60 -3.48 9.61
CA GLY A 78 11.44 -4.68 9.51
C GLY A 78 11.42 -5.35 8.14
N ALA A 79 10.35 -5.17 7.37
CA ALA A 79 10.22 -5.64 5.99
C ALA A 79 10.73 -4.66 4.92
N GLY A 80 11.29 -3.51 5.34
CA GLY A 80 11.91 -2.52 4.44
C GLY A 80 11.02 -1.33 4.09
N PHE A 81 9.86 -1.17 4.73
CA PHE A 81 9.05 0.05 4.59
C PHE A 81 9.65 1.20 5.41
N ILE A 82 9.40 2.44 4.97
CA ILE A 82 9.78 3.64 5.70
C ILE A 82 8.51 4.21 6.35
N ASP A 83 8.55 4.43 7.66
CA ASP A 83 7.50 5.17 8.35
C ASP A 83 7.75 6.68 8.16
N GLU A 84 6.85 7.32 7.43
CA GLU A 84 6.88 8.77 7.18
C GLU A 84 6.24 9.58 8.32
N GLY A 85 5.70 8.93 9.37
CA GLY A 85 5.17 9.58 10.57
C GLY A 85 3.92 10.43 10.36
N LYS A 86 3.23 10.27 9.23
CA LYS A 86 2.03 11.05 8.85
C LYS A 86 0.69 10.34 9.14
N GLY A 87 0.72 9.18 9.78
CA GLY A 87 -0.46 8.35 10.09
C GLY A 87 -1.22 8.80 11.34
N ALA A 88 -2.55 8.66 11.29
CA ALA A 88 -3.50 9.18 12.29
C ALA A 88 -3.17 8.76 13.73
N ALA A 89 -3.05 9.77 14.61
CA ALA A 89 -3.22 9.58 16.04
C ALA A 89 -4.59 8.93 16.28
N GLY A 90 -4.57 7.73 16.88
CA GLY A 90 -5.74 7.21 17.60
C GLY A 90 -5.93 7.97 18.90
#